data_AF-A0A1C8XRJ7-F1
#
_entry.id   AF-A0A1C8XRJ7-F1
#
_cell.length_a   1.000
_cell.length_b   1.000
_cell.length_c   1.000
_cell.angle_alpha   90.00
_cell.angle_beta   90.00
_cell.angle_gamma   90.00
#
_symmetry.space_group_name_H-M   'P 1'
#
loop_
_entity.id
_entity.type
_entity.pdbx_description
1 polymer ?
#
loop_
_entity_poly.entity_id
_entity_poly.type
_entity_poly.pdbx_seq_one_letter_code
_entity_poly.pdbx_strand_id
1 'polypeptide(L)'
;MNKNLYKVEQKRDTNGICIPKYDNYVIPTLDKTAPASKILNSKQDLSGKKFTVKDAFGRDVVMSADWIAGFTDGEGTLTININKNTTLTYKFQIQPVFIIVQGEADYYLLTAIANFFGCGSVTVNRKDKTSVRYQYRVNNLELLTNIFIPFFDKVSLLTKKKDEYFLWKDLVIEHRNKTNLDSWPNSMVAFLEKAKLWKCLGTQTKQTESYIKTCDKYIEIVKGIPSENIERLK
;
A
#
# COMPACT_ATOMS: atom_id res chain seq x y z
N MET A 1 29.23 -1.18 3.02
CA MET A 1 28.93 -0.30 1.86
C MET A 1 28.40 -1.18 0.73
N ASN A 2 27.08 -1.20 0.49
CA ASN A 2 26.50 -2.01 -0.58
C ASN A 2 26.53 -1.23 -1.90
N LYS A 3 27.21 -1.78 -2.91
CA LYS A 3 27.54 -1.18 -4.21
C LYS A 3 26.37 -1.11 -5.22
N ASN A 4 25.13 -1.02 -4.78
CA ASN A 4 24.00 -0.73 -5.68
C ASN A 4 23.64 0.75 -5.58
N LEU A 5 24.59 1.61 -5.96
CA LEU A 5 24.30 3.01 -6.27
C LEU A 5 23.44 2.99 -7.54
N TYR A 6 22.19 3.43 -7.39
CA TYR A 6 21.18 3.61 -8.43
C TYR A 6 21.80 4.18 -9.71
N LYS A 7 21.50 3.60 -10.88
CA LYS A 7 21.85 4.21 -12.15
C LYS A 7 20.80 5.26 -12.49
N VAL A 8 21.19 6.53 -12.41
CA VAL A 8 20.41 7.62 -13.01
C VAL A 8 20.75 7.65 -14.49
N GLU A 9 19.89 7.09 -15.35
CA GLU A 9 20.03 7.28 -16.78
C GLU A 9 19.39 8.62 -17.17
N GLN A 10 20.20 9.56 -17.67
CA GLN A 10 19.69 10.76 -18.32
C GLN A 10 19.24 10.41 -19.73
N LYS A 11 17.93 10.26 -19.96
CA LYS A 11 17.39 10.11 -21.32
C LYS A 11 16.73 11.42 -21.75
N ARG A 12 17.01 11.83 -23.00
CA ARG A 12 16.29 12.94 -23.64
C ARG A 12 14.99 12.40 -24.21
N ASP A 13 13.87 13.06 -23.91
CA ASP A 13 12.62 12.78 -24.61
C ASP A 13 12.66 13.30 -26.06
N THR A 14 11.58 13.10 -26.81
CA THR A 14 11.47 13.58 -28.21
C THR A 14 11.52 15.10 -28.35
N ASN A 15 11.44 15.84 -27.25
CA ASN A 15 11.52 17.31 -27.20
C ASN A 15 12.87 17.80 -26.64
N GLY A 16 13.83 16.89 -26.40
CA GLY A 16 15.15 17.23 -25.88
C GLY A 16 15.21 17.48 -24.37
N ILE A 17 14.14 17.21 -23.62
CA ILE A 17 14.09 17.38 -22.16
C ILE A 17 14.80 16.20 -21.49
N CYS A 18 15.75 16.50 -20.60
CA CYS A 18 16.45 15.49 -19.80
C CYS A 18 15.55 14.98 -18.68
N ILE A 19 15.16 13.71 -18.76
CA ILE A 19 14.30 13.06 -17.76
C ILE A 19 15.16 12.00 -17.03
N PRO A 20 15.41 12.16 -15.71
CA PRO A 20 16.15 11.16 -14.94
C PRO A 20 15.31 9.88 -14.81
N LYS A 21 15.84 8.77 -15.30
CA LYS A 21 15.23 7.44 -15.09
C LYS A 21 15.91 6.75 -13.90
N TYR A 22 15.09 6.33 -12.94
CA TYR A 22 15.52 5.55 -11.79
C TYR A 22 15.11 4.08 -11.96
N ASP A 23 16.01 3.17 -11.57
CA ASP A 23 15.69 1.74 -11.50
C ASP A 23 14.69 1.45 -10.37
N ASN A 24 13.97 0.34 -10.47
CA ASN A 24 13.09 -0.10 -9.40
C ASN A 24 13.89 -0.30 -8.11
N TYR A 25 13.42 0.29 -7.02
CA TYR A 25 13.96 0.05 -5.69
C TYR A 25 13.07 -0.92 -4.95
N VAL A 26 13.60 -2.04 -4.48
CA VAL A 26 12.81 -3.07 -3.81
C VAL A 26 13.54 -3.50 -2.55
N ILE A 27 12.83 -3.48 -1.43
CA ILE A 27 13.26 -4.10 -0.18
C ILE A 27 12.42 -5.38 -0.03
N PRO A 28 12.93 -6.53 -0.53
CA PRO A 28 12.11 -7.73 -0.73
C PRO A 28 11.68 -8.38 0.59
N THR A 29 12.46 -8.19 1.64
CA THR A 29 12.22 -8.69 3.00
C THR A 29 12.41 -7.55 3.99
N LEU A 30 11.69 -7.62 5.11
CA LEU A 30 11.77 -6.58 6.14
C LEU A 30 13.21 -6.38 6.63
N ASP A 31 13.71 -5.16 6.47
CA ASP A 31 14.90 -4.69 7.17
C ASP A 31 14.56 -4.47 8.64
N LYS A 32 14.96 -5.43 9.48
CA LYS A 32 14.78 -5.36 10.93
C LYS A 32 15.58 -4.23 11.59
N THR A 33 16.57 -3.67 10.90
CA THR A 33 17.38 -2.55 11.39
C THR A 33 16.74 -1.19 11.09
N ALA A 34 15.72 -1.15 10.24
CA ALA A 34 15.01 0.07 9.87
C ALA A 34 14.33 0.73 11.08
N PRO A 35 14.15 2.07 11.05
CA PRO A 35 13.49 2.81 12.11
C PRO A 35 12.13 2.21 12.50
N ALA A 36 11.22 1.98 11.55
CA ALA A 36 9.88 1.46 11.85
C ALA A 36 9.94 0.15 12.64
N SER A 37 10.75 -0.82 12.20
CA SER A 37 10.94 -2.11 12.89
C SER A 37 11.38 -1.96 14.36
N LYS A 38 12.26 -1.01 14.66
CA LYS A 38 12.75 -0.75 16.02
C LYS A 38 11.70 -0.09 16.91
N ILE A 39 10.97 0.85 16.32
CA ILE A 39 10.00 1.69 17.00
C ILE A 39 8.78 0.89 17.46
N LEU A 40 8.36 -0.09 16.67
CA LEU A 40 7.17 -0.90 16.97
C LEU A 40 7.32 -1.74 18.23
N ASN A 41 8.54 -2.15 18.57
CA ASN A 41 8.85 -2.86 19.81
C ASN A 41 8.86 -1.95 21.06
N SER A 42 8.81 -0.63 20.90
CA SER A 42 8.78 0.31 22.03
C SER A 42 7.35 0.64 22.46
N LYS A 43 7.06 0.63 23.77
CA LYS A 43 5.74 1.04 24.34
C LYS A 43 5.49 2.56 24.26
N GLN A 44 6.40 3.32 23.67
CA GLN A 44 6.37 4.78 23.71
C GLN A 44 5.57 5.38 22.54
N ASP A 45 4.96 6.52 22.82
CA ASP A 45 4.45 7.45 21.81
C ASP A 45 5.56 7.84 20.81
N LEU A 46 5.15 8.07 19.56
CA LEU A 46 6.02 8.41 18.43
C LEU A 46 5.97 9.88 18.06
N SER A 47 5.02 10.65 18.62
CA SER A 47 4.93 12.07 18.35
C SER A 47 6.23 12.80 18.71
N GLY A 48 6.68 13.68 17.82
CA GLY A 48 7.92 14.43 17.92
C GLY A 48 9.21 13.63 17.66
N LYS A 49 9.16 12.30 17.54
CA LYS A 49 10.36 11.50 17.27
C LYS A 49 10.85 11.70 15.84
N LYS A 50 12.16 11.98 15.69
CA LYS A 50 12.86 12.15 14.41
C LYS A 50 13.76 10.96 14.13
N PHE A 51 13.91 10.64 12.85
CA PHE A 51 14.70 9.53 12.35
C PHE A 51 15.53 9.99 11.16
N THR A 52 16.76 9.51 11.09
CA THR A 52 17.64 9.73 9.95
C THR A 52 17.68 8.46 9.11
N VAL A 53 17.35 8.59 7.83
CA VAL A 53 17.42 7.51 6.85
C VAL A 53 18.20 7.98 5.63
N LYS A 54 18.69 7.02 4.83
CA LYS A 54 19.31 7.35 3.55
C LYS A 54 18.24 7.46 2.46
N ASP A 55 18.37 8.44 1.58
CA ASP A 55 17.59 8.52 0.34
C ASP A 55 18.24 7.72 -0.81
N ALA A 56 17.66 7.84 -2.00
CA ALA A 56 18.18 7.22 -3.22
C ALA A 56 19.59 7.68 -3.62
N PHE A 57 20.12 8.76 -3.04
CA PHE A 57 21.45 9.27 -3.34
C PHE A 57 22.43 9.05 -2.17
N GLY A 58 22.02 8.32 -1.12
CA GLY A 58 22.83 8.09 0.07
C GLY A 58 22.94 9.32 0.99
N ARG A 59 22.10 10.35 0.76
CA ARG A 59 22.04 11.55 1.60
C ARG A 59 21.19 11.25 2.84
N ASP A 60 21.53 11.89 3.95
CA ASP A 60 20.72 11.82 5.16
C ASP A 60 19.45 12.65 5.00
N VAL A 61 18.32 12.01 5.24
CA VAL A 61 17.00 12.65 5.31
C VAL A 61 16.48 12.46 6.73
N VAL A 62 16.16 13.58 7.38
CA VAL A 62 15.56 13.59 8.71
C VAL A 62 14.05 13.72 8.56
N MET A 63 13.31 12.74 9.05
CA MET A 63 11.85 12.71 9.04
C MET A 63 11.32 12.42 10.44
N SER A 64 10.19 13.02 10.80
CA SER A 64 9.48 12.67 12.04
C SER A 64 8.34 11.71 11.77
N ALA A 65 7.89 10.99 12.80
CA ALA A 65 6.71 10.15 12.71
C ALA A 65 5.46 10.96 12.29
N ASP A 66 5.28 12.14 12.88
CA ASP A 66 4.18 13.06 12.54
C ASP A 66 4.27 13.57 11.09
N TRP A 67 5.49 13.82 10.58
CA TRP A 67 5.68 14.23 9.20
C TRP A 67 5.26 13.12 8.23
N ILE A 68 5.59 11.86 8.53
CA ILE A 68 5.18 10.71 7.70
C ILE A 68 3.65 10.57 7.73
N ALA A 69 3.01 10.76 8.88
CA ALA A 69 1.55 10.75 8.99
C ALA A 69 0.92 11.90 8.21
N GLY A 70 1.41 13.14 8.36
CA GLY A 70 0.91 14.29 7.61
C GLY A 70 1.14 14.17 6.09
N PHE A 71 2.28 13.62 5.67
CA PHE A 71 2.55 13.33 4.26
C PHE A 71 1.62 12.22 3.74
N THR A 72 1.33 11.22 4.57
CA THR A 72 0.35 10.18 4.26
C THR A 72 -1.07 10.75 4.15
N ASP A 73 -1.45 11.70 4.99
CA ASP A 73 -2.74 12.41 4.90
C ASP A 73 -2.92 13.11 3.55
N GLY A 74 -1.84 13.74 3.03
CA GLY A 74 -1.87 14.43 1.74
C GLY A 74 -1.75 13.49 0.53
N GLU A 75 -0.73 12.62 0.52
CA GLU A 75 -0.29 11.87 -0.67
C GLU A 75 -0.52 10.36 -0.58
N GLY A 76 -0.84 9.85 0.61
CA GLY A 76 -1.04 8.44 0.87
C GLY A 76 -2.38 7.93 0.35
N THR A 77 -2.35 6.74 -0.25
CA THR A 77 -3.52 6.01 -0.72
C THR A 77 -3.57 4.66 -0.02
N LEU A 78 -4.66 4.44 0.72
CA LEU A 78 -5.04 3.13 1.25
C LEU A 78 -6.04 2.51 0.28
N THR A 79 -5.80 1.28 -0.16
CA THR A 79 -6.70 0.60 -1.08
C THR A 79 -6.75 -0.91 -0.87
N ILE A 80 -7.83 -1.53 -1.35
CA ILE A 80 -7.99 -2.98 -1.43
C ILE A 80 -8.25 -3.32 -2.89
N ASN A 81 -7.23 -3.77 -3.60
CA ASN A 81 -7.37 -4.13 -5.00
C ASN A 81 -8.08 -5.48 -5.12
N ILE A 82 -9.07 -5.55 -6.00
CA ILE A 82 -9.79 -6.79 -6.31
C ILE A 82 -9.57 -7.08 -7.79
N ASN A 83 -8.70 -8.04 -8.08
CA ASN A 83 -8.23 -8.33 -9.43
C ASN A 83 -8.60 -9.74 -9.84
N LYS A 84 -8.96 -9.93 -11.12
CA LYS A 84 -9.15 -11.26 -11.70
C LYS A 84 -7.85 -12.06 -11.55
N ASN A 85 -7.96 -13.27 -11.00
CA ASN A 85 -6.87 -14.21 -10.87
C ASN A 85 -7.41 -15.62 -11.03
N THR A 86 -7.31 -16.17 -12.23
CA THR A 86 -7.92 -17.45 -12.62
C THR A 86 -7.29 -18.66 -11.95
N THR A 87 -6.09 -18.53 -11.37
CA THR A 87 -5.41 -19.62 -10.66
C THR A 87 -6.01 -19.85 -9.27
N LEU A 88 -6.70 -18.86 -8.70
CA LEU A 88 -7.35 -18.99 -7.41
C LEU A 88 -8.72 -19.67 -7.55
N THR A 89 -9.16 -20.25 -6.44
CA THR A 89 -10.46 -20.90 -6.23
C THR A 89 -11.62 -20.06 -6.77
N TYR A 90 -11.71 -18.80 -6.32
CA TYR A 90 -12.80 -17.88 -6.66
C TYR A 90 -12.53 -17.05 -7.92
N LYS A 91 -11.43 -17.32 -8.63
CA LYS A 91 -11.02 -16.61 -9.86
C LYS A 91 -10.72 -15.11 -9.68
N PHE A 92 -10.52 -14.66 -8.44
CA PHE A 92 -10.03 -13.33 -8.12
C PHE A 92 -9.18 -13.32 -6.86
N GLN A 93 -8.39 -12.26 -6.74
CA GLN A 93 -7.50 -11.99 -5.63
C GLN A 93 -7.89 -10.65 -5.00
N ILE A 94 -8.04 -10.67 -3.68
CA ILE A 94 -8.10 -9.46 -2.85
C ILE A 94 -6.67 -9.14 -2.41
N GLN A 95 -6.28 -7.87 -2.53
CA GLN A 95 -4.96 -7.42 -2.14
C GLN A 95 -5.05 -6.03 -1.50
N PRO A 96 -4.98 -5.94 -0.17
CA PRO A 96 -4.76 -4.67 0.52
C PRO A 96 -3.42 -4.06 0.12
N VAL A 97 -3.39 -2.74 -0.07
CA VAL A 97 -2.22 -2.00 -0.52
C VAL A 97 -2.17 -0.62 0.14
N PHE A 98 -0.98 -0.21 0.56
CA PHE A 98 -0.62 1.18 0.85
C PHE A 98 0.27 1.72 -0.28
N ILE A 99 -0.03 2.93 -0.77
CA ILE A 99 0.67 3.57 -1.89
C ILE A 99 0.94 5.04 -1.56
N ILE A 100 2.11 5.54 -1.92
CA ILE A 100 2.39 6.98 -2.04
C ILE A 100 2.90 7.22 -3.45
N VAL A 101 2.32 8.17 -4.19
CA VAL A 101 2.73 8.51 -5.55
C VAL A 101 3.40 9.88 -5.54
N GLN A 102 4.52 10.02 -6.23
CA GLN A 102 5.18 11.31 -6.43
C GLN A 102 5.74 11.44 -7.85
N GLY A 103 6.03 12.68 -8.24
CA GLY A 103 6.78 12.96 -9.46
C GLY A 103 8.23 12.45 -9.35
N GLU A 104 8.90 12.31 -10.48
CA GLU A 104 10.30 11.87 -10.53
C GLU A 104 11.27 12.76 -9.76
N ALA A 105 10.95 14.06 -9.62
CA ALA A 105 11.74 14.99 -8.83
C ALA A 105 11.90 14.48 -7.40
N ASP A 106 10.85 13.91 -6.82
CA ASP A 106 10.80 13.44 -5.43
C ASP A 106 10.94 11.91 -5.29
N TYR A 107 11.49 11.25 -6.30
CA TYR A 107 11.83 9.82 -6.23
C TYR A 107 12.70 9.47 -5.01
N TYR A 108 13.63 10.36 -4.66
CA TYR A 108 14.51 10.19 -3.51
C TYR A 108 13.73 10.12 -2.19
N LEU A 109 12.61 10.87 -2.09
CA LEU A 109 11.76 10.88 -0.92
C LEU A 109 11.00 9.55 -0.77
N LEU A 110 10.46 9.01 -1.86
CA LEU A 110 9.83 7.68 -1.84
C LEU A 110 10.79 6.60 -1.36
N THR A 111 12.07 6.69 -1.78
CA THR A 111 13.12 5.78 -1.35
C THR A 111 13.46 5.95 0.13
N ALA A 112 13.52 7.19 0.62
CA ALA A 112 13.71 7.48 2.04
C ALA A 112 12.57 6.90 2.90
N ILE A 113 11.31 7.04 2.45
CA ILE A 113 10.14 6.45 3.10
C ILE A 113 10.22 4.91 3.11
N ALA A 114 10.61 4.30 2.00
CA ALA A 114 10.83 2.85 1.93
C ALA A 114 11.89 2.39 2.95
N ASN A 115 12.98 3.15 3.10
CA ASN A 115 14.03 2.90 4.08
C ASN A 115 13.58 3.12 5.53
N PHE A 116 12.71 4.09 5.78
CA PHE A 116 12.11 4.30 7.09
C PHE A 116 11.28 3.08 7.52
N PHE A 117 10.41 2.59 6.64
CA PHE A 117 9.61 1.39 6.90
C PHE A 117 10.42 0.10 6.80
N GLY A 118 11.59 0.14 6.17
CA GLY A 118 12.45 -1.02 5.95
C GLY A 118 11.83 -2.07 5.03
N CYS A 119 10.86 -1.72 4.20
CA CYS A 119 10.16 -2.67 3.36
C CYS A 119 9.41 -1.99 2.21
N GLY A 120 8.89 -2.80 1.26
CA GLY A 120 8.10 -2.32 0.13
C GLY A 120 8.93 -2.11 -1.13
N SER A 121 8.34 -1.43 -2.12
CA SER A 121 9.01 -1.13 -3.38
C SER A 121 8.69 0.26 -3.90
N VAL A 122 9.68 0.92 -4.51
CA VAL A 122 9.53 2.13 -5.31
C VAL A 122 9.66 1.74 -6.79
N THR A 123 8.58 1.90 -7.53
CA THR A 123 8.51 1.51 -8.96
C THR A 123 7.83 2.59 -9.79
N VAL A 124 7.97 2.53 -11.11
CA VAL A 124 7.23 3.44 -12.01
C VAL A 124 5.73 3.16 -11.88
N ASN A 125 4.96 4.20 -11.57
CA ASN A 125 3.51 4.15 -11.50
C ASN A 125 2.87 4.49 -12.86
N ARG A 126 3.30 5.60 -13.45
CA ARG A 126 2.79 6.10 -14.72
C ARG A 126 3.89 6.85 -15.47
N LYS A 127 3.94 6.67 -16.78
CA LYS A 127 4.79 7.44 -17.68
C LYS A 127 3.92 8.13 -18.72
N ASP A 128 3.94 9.45 -18.71
CA ASP A 128 3.32 10.31 -19.72
C ASP A 128 4.41 10.84 -20.66
N LYS A 129 4.02 11.58 -21.71
CA LYS A 129 4.97 12.16 -22.67
C LYS A 129 5.99 13.10 -22.02
N THR A 130 5.59 13.80 -20.95
CA THR A 130 6.35 14.90 -20.34
C THR A 130 6.71 14.66 -18.87
N SER A 131 6.25 13.55 -18.26
CA SER A 131 6.53 13.28 -16.84
C SER A 131 6.47 11.80 -16.51
N VAL A 132 7.30 11.39 -15.56
CA VAL A 132 7.24 10.08 -14.91
C VAL A 132 6.77 10.27 -13.47
N ARG A 133 5.82 9.43 -13.05
CA ARG A 133 5.42 9.30 -11.65
C ARG A 133 5.88 7.95 -11.12
N TYR A 134 6.44 7.97 -9.93
CA TYR A 134 6.84 6.79 -9.19
C TYR A 134 5.86 6.56 -8.04
N GLN A 135 5.78 5.33 -7.57
CA GLN A 135 5.02 4.97 -6.39
C GLN A 135 5.90 4.21 -5.41
N TYR A 136 5.82 4.57 -4.13
CA TYR A 136 6.14 3.66 -3.05
C TYR A 136 4.92 2.78 -2.77
N ARG A 137 5.08 1.46 -2.74
CA ARG A 137 3.99 0.49 -2.61
C ARG A 137 4.32 -0.59 -1.60
N VAL A 138 3.36 -0.89 -0.71
CA VAL A 138 3.37 -2.08 0.15
C VAL A 138 2.07 -2.85 -0.01
N ASN A 139 2.18 -4.09 -0.43
CA ASN A 139 1.04 -5.00 -0.71
C ASN A 139 1.23 -6.40 -0.11
N ASN A 140 2.29 -6.60 0.67
CA ASN A 140 2.53 -7.82 1.41
C ASN A 140 1.75 -7.77 2.72
N LEU A 141 0.88 -8.74 2.93
CA LEU A 141 -0.06 -8.75 4.05
C LEU A 141 0.64 -8.79 5.42
N GLU A 142 1.74 -9.53 5.55
CA GLU A 142 2.52 -9.57 6.79
C GLU A 142 3.22 -8.23 7.06
N LEU A 143 3.73 -7.55 6.03
CA LEU A 143 4.32 -6.22 6.20
C LEU A 143 3.26 -5.19 6.59
N LEU A 144 2.08 -5.22 5.97
CA LEU A 144 1.00 -4.30 6.30
C LEU A 144 0.54 -4.48 7.76
N THR A 145 0.40 -5.72 8.21
CA THR A 145 -0.14 -6.03 9.55
C THR A 145 0.88 -5.92 10.66
N ASN A 146 2.15 -6.23 10.41
CA ASN A 146 3.18 -6.19 11.45
C ASN A 146 3.96 -4.87 11.47
N ILE A 147 3.91 -4.05 10.41
CA ILE A 147 4.68 -2.80 10.31
C ILE A 147 3.79 -1.57 10.12
N PHE A 148 3.00 -1.52 9.05
CA PHE A 148 2.24 -0.31 8.69
C PHE A 148 1.12 -0.01 9.67
N ILE A 149 0.27 -1.00 9.94
CA ILE A 149 -0.84 -0.85 10.86
C ILE A 149 -0.32 -0.43 12.25
N PRO A 150 0.65 -1.13 12.86
CA PRO A 150 1.21 -0.73 14.15
C PRO A 150 1.86 0.68 14.16
N PHE A 151 2.36 1.16 13.03
CA PHE A 151 2.91 2.53 12.94
C PHE A 151 1.79 3.57 13.01
N PHE A 152 0.76 3.44 12.17
CA PHE A 152 -0.38 4.36 12.14
C PHE A 152 -1.35 4.18 13.34
N ASP A 153 -1.24 3.09 14.09
CA ASP A 153 -1.89 2.95 15.41
C ASP A 153 -1.22 3.83 16.48
N LYS A 154 0.08 4.11 16.33
CA LYS A 154 0.86 4.95 17.26
C LYS A 154 0.95 6.41 16.82
N VAL A 155 0.70 6.70 15.55
CA VAL A 155 0.70 8.07 15.00
C VAL A 155 -0.63 8.34 14.32
N SER A 156 -1.37 9.30 14.83
CA SER A 156 -2.69 9.63 14.28
C SER A 156 -2.58 10.36 12.96
N LEU A 157 -3.30 9.86 11.95
CA LEU A 157 -3.72 10.65 10.79
C LEU A 157 -4.74 11.71 11.26
N LEU A 158 -4.75 12.86 10.59
CA LEU A 158 -5.54 14.03 10.99
C LEU A 158 -6.68 14.36 10.03
N THR A 159 -6.64 13.86 8.79
CA THR A 159 -7.72 14.07 7.80
C THR A 159 -8.77 12.96 7.87
N LYS A 160 -9.77 13.01 6.99
CA LYS A 160 -10.72 11.90 6.76
C LYS A 160 -10.04 10.55 6.49
N LYS A 161 -8.76 10.58 6.09
CA LYS A 161 -7.94 9.37 5.91
C LYS A 161 -7.77 8.58 7.21
N LYS A 162 -7.94 9.21 8.37
CA LYS A 162 -8.02 8.53 9.66
C LYS A 162 -9.18 7.53 9.71
N ASP A 163 -10.37 7.96 9.32
CA ASP A 163 -11.57 7.11 9.29
C ASP A 163 -11.44 6.04 8.19
N GLU A 164 -10.91 6.42 7.02
CA GLU A 164 -10.58 5.48 5.95
C GLU A 164 -9.57 4.42 6.43
N TYR A 165 -8.60 4.82 7.25
CA TYR A 165 -7.57 3.93 7.80
C TYR A 165 -8.14 2.92 8.78
N PHE A 166 -9.00 3.31 9.72
CA PHE A 166 -9.56 2.35 10.68
C PHE A 166 -10.34 1.24 9.99
N LEU A 167 -11.18 1.59 9.03
CA LEU A 167 -11.95 0.60 8.28
C LEU A 167 -11.07 -0.21 7.31
N TRP A 168 -10.08 0.42 6.69
CA TRP A 168 -9.10 -0.29 5.87
C TRP A 168 -8.30 -1.30 6.72
N LYS A 169 -7.88 -0.90 7.92
CA LYS A 169 -7.19 -1.75 8.90
C LYS A 169 -8.05 -2.95 9.28
N ASP A 170 -9.33 -2.74 9.59
CA ASP A 170 -10.25 -3.83 9.92
C ASP A 170 -10.37 -4.84 8.78
N LEU A 171 -10.50 -4.35 7.53
CA LEU A 171 -10.51 -5.19 6.34
C LEU A 171 -9.18 -5.92 6.14
N VAL A 172 -8.04 -5.28 6.38
CA VAL A 172 -6.72 -5.94 6.27
C VAL A 172 -6.58 -7.05 7.32
N ILE A 173 -7.00 -6.81 8.56
CA ILE A 173 -6.97 -7.79 9.65
C ILE A 173 -7.93 -8.95 9.36
N GLU A 174 -9.15 -8.67 8.91
CA GLU A 174 -10.13 -9.69 8.49
C GLU A 174 -9.56 -10.55 7.35
N HIS A 175 -8.93 -9.91 6.36
CA HIS A 175 -8.28 -10.59 5.25
C HIS A 175 -7.08 -11.46 5.68
N ARG A 176 -6.24 -10.97 6.62
CA ARG A 176 -5.11 -11.74 7.17
C ARG A 176 -5.56 -12.95 7.95
N ASN A 177 -6.47 -12.73 8.89
CA ASN A 177 -6.92 -13.79 9.76
C ASN A 177 -7.74 -14.82 8.97
N LYS A 178 -8.21 -14.50 7.76
CA LYS A 178 -9.09 -15.35 6.94
C LYS A 178 -10.24 -15.93 7.78
N THR A 179 -10.57 -15.29 8.90
CA THR A 179 -11.23 -15.89 10.06
C THR A 179 -12.71 -16.06 9.77
N ASN A 180 -13.04 -17.17 9.13
CA ASN A 180 -14.00 -18.19 9.57
C ASN A 180 -14.24 -19.12 8.36
N LEU A 181 -13.31 -20.05 8.14
CA LEU A 181 -13.22 -20.95 6.98
C LEU A 181 -14.29 -22.06 6.94
N ASP A 182 -15.41 -21.90 7.64
CA ASP A 182 -16.57 -22.79 7.52
C ASP A 182 -17.74 -22.19 6.73
N SER A 183 -17.71 -20.89 6.43
CA SER A 183 -18.77 -20.20 5.68
C SER A 183 -18.22 -19.28 4.57
N TRP A 184 -17.18 -19.73 3.86
CA TRP A 184 -16.33 -18.88 3.01
C TRP A 184 -17.06 -18.03 1.94
N PRO A 185 -18.18 -18.48 1.32
CA PRO A 185 -18.95 -17.57 0.46
C PRO A 185 -19.60 -16.42 1.23
N ASN A 186 -20.18 -16.69 2.40
CA ASN A 186 -20.89 -15.67 3.19
C ASN A 186 -19.92 -14.67 3.83
N SER A 187 -18.77 -15.11 4.33
CA SER A 187 -17.76 -14.21 4.90
C SER A 187 -17.12 -13.32 3.83
N MET A 188 -16.92 -13.85 2.62
CA MET A 188 -16.38 -13.07 1.51
C MET A 188 -17.38 -12.07 0.92
N VAL A 189 -18.67 -12.42 0.85
CA VAL A 189 -19.71 -11.45 0.50
C VAL A 189 -19.76 -10.33 1.53
N ALA A 190 -19.75 -10.65 2.83
CA ALA A 190 -19.72 -9.65 3.89
C ALA A 190 -18.47 -8.75 3.81
N PHE A 191 -17.30 -9.35 3.53
CA PHE A 191 -16.07 -8.60 3.29
C PHE A 191 -16.21 -7.62 2.12
N LEU A 192 -16.73 -8.07 0.97
CA LEU A 192 -16.90 -7.24 -0.22
C LEU A 192 -17.91 -6.11 0.00
N GLU A 193 -18.98 -6.36 0.76
CA GLU A 193 -19.94 -5.31 1.16
C GLU A 193 -19.28 -4.28 2.09
N LYS A 194 -18.49 -4.72 3.07
CA LYS A 194 -17.70 -3.80 3.90
C LYS A 194 -16.69 -3.00 3.07
N ALA A 195 -16.04 -3.63 2.09
CA ALA A 195 -15.10 -2.96 1.19
C ALA A 195 -15.78 -1.88 0.33
N LYS A 196 -17.03 -2.11 -0.11
CA LYS A 196 -17.85 -1.08 -0.77
C LYS A 196 -18.08 0.11 0.15
N LEU A 197 -18.56 -0.13 1.38
CA LEU A 197 -18.81 0.91 2.37
C LEU A 197 -17.54 1.72 2.67
N TRP A 198 -16.42 1.04 2.89
CA TRP A 198 -15.11 1.66 3.08
C TRP A 198 -14.75 2.58 1.92
N LYS A 199 -14.91 2.12 0.67
CA LYS A 199 -14.59 2.94 -0.51
C LYS A 199 -15.48 4.19 -0.61
N CYS A 200 -16.73 4.10 -0.14
CA CYS A 200 -17.68 5.20 -0.14
C CYS A 200 -17.35 6.32 0.86
N LEU A 201 -16.45 6.12 1.82
CA LEU A 201 -16.01 7.19 2.73
C LEU A 201 -15.02 8.15 2.07
N GLY A 202 -14.36 7.70 1.01
CA GLY A 202 -13.48 8.52 0.21
C GLY A 202 -14.23 9.53 -0.65
N THR A 203 -13.47 10.27 -1.45
CA THR A 203 -14.06 11.16 -2.46
C THR A 203 -14.83 10.32 -3.48
N GLN A 204 -16.09 10.68 -3.73
CA GLN A 204 -16.90 10.01 -4.74
C GLN A 204 -16.39 10.38 -6.13
N THR A 205 -15.92 9.38 -6.87
CA THR A 205 -15.35 9.54 -8.21
C THR A 205 -15.81 8.40 -9.11
N LYS A 206 -15.55 8.52 -10.42
CA LYS A 206 -15.73 7.40 -11.36
C LYS A 206 -14.97 6.14 -10.95
N GLN A 207 -13.86 6.28 -10.23
CA GLN A 207 -13.11 5.15 -9.69
C GLN A 207 -13.85 4.46 -8.54
N THR A 208 -14.57 5.21 -7.71
CA THR A 208 -15.44 4.68 -6.65
C THR A 208 -16.56 3.84 -7.25
N GLU A 209 -17.26 4.36 -8.26
CA GLU A 209 -18.31 3.60 -8.97
C GLU A 209 -17.77 2.32 -9.62
N SER A 210 -16.62 2.41 -10.28
CA SER A 210 -15.97 1.25 -10.90
C SER A 210 -15.59 0.19 -9.85
N TYR A 211 -15.13 0.63 -8.69
CA TYR A 211 -14.80 -0.24 -7.56
C TYR A 211 -16.04 -0.96 -7.02
N ILE A 212 -17.14 -0.22 -6.82
CA ILE A 212 -18.41 -0.79 -6.36
C ILE A 212 -18.91 -1.85 -7.33
N LYS A 213 -18.94 -1.54 -8.64
CA LYS A 213 -19.32 -2.50 -9.69
C LYS A 213 -18.42 -3.74 -9.69
N THR A 214 -17.13 -3.57 -9.40
CA THR A 214 -16.20 -4.69 -9.27
C THR A 214 -16.54 -5.58 -8.08
N CYS A 215 -16.85 -4.98 -6.92
CA CYS A 215 -17.31 -5.74 -5.75
C CYS A 215 -18.61 -6.48 -6.04
N ASP A 216 -19.61 -5.82 -6.61
CA ASP A 216 -20.92 -6.43 -6.95
C ASP A 216 -20.74 -7.63 -7.89
N LYS A 217 -19.91 -7.49 -8.92
CA LYS A 217 -19.56 -8.60 -9.83
C LYS A 217 -19.01 -9.81 -9.08
N TYR A 218 -18.09 -9.59 -8.13
CA TYR A 218 -17.47 -10.70 -7.40
C TYR A 218 -18.38 -11.26 -6.31
N ILE A 219 -19.26 -10.45 -5.70
CA ILE A 219 -20.33 -10.92 -4.83
C ILE A 219 -21.23 -11.91 -5.57
N GLU A 220 -21.67 -11.59 -6.79
CA GLU A 220 -22.52 -12.47 -7.58
C GLU A 220 -21.80 -13.77 -7.99
N ILE A 221 -20.50 -13.69 -8.33
CA ILE A 221 -19.69 -14.89 -8.57
C ILE A 221 -19.66 -15.79 -7.32
N VAL A 222 -19.48 -15.21 -6.14
CA VAL A 222 -19.37 -15.96 -4.89
C VAL A 222 -20.71 -16.59 -4.49
N LYS A 223 -21.83 -15.86 -4.65
CA LYS A 223 -23.18 -16.38 -4.41
C LYS A 223 -23.58 -17.48 -5.39
N GLY A 224 -23.08 -17.42 -6.62
CA GLY A 224 -23.38 -18.40 -7.66
C GLY A 224 -22.66 -19.75 -7.53
N ILE A 225 -21.79 -19.94 -6.52
CA ILE A 225 -21.09 -21.20 -6.28
C ILE A 225 -22.04 -22.17 -5.56
N PRO A 226 -22.38 -23.33 -6.15
CA PRO A 226 -23.26 -24.32 -5.51
C PRO A 226 -22.68 -24.81 -4.18
N SER A 227 -23.55 -25.05 -3.21
CA SER A 227 -23.17 -25.41 -1.85
C SER A 227 -22.28 -26.66 -1.80
N GLU A 228 -22.56 -27.65 -2.65
CA GLU A 228 -21.81 -28.89 -2.79
C GLU A 228 -20.38 -28.71 -3.32
N ASN A 229 -20.07 -27.57 -3.96
CA ASN A 229 -18.74 -27.27 -4.46
C ASN A 229 -17.92 -26.46 -3.45
N ILE A 230 -18.53 -25.87 -2.42
CA ILE A 230 -17.81 -25.07 -1.40
C ILE A 230 -16.78 -25.92 -0.65
N GLU A 231 -17.12 -27.16 -0.32
CA GLU A 231 -16.24 -28.07 0.44
C GLU A 231 -15.03 -28.53 -0.38
N ARG A 232 -15.17 -28.61 -1.72
CA ARG A 232 -14.07 -28.90 -2.66
C ARG A 232 -13.14 -27.70 -2.90
N LEU A 233 -13.55 -26.52 -2.46
CA LEU A 233 -12.87 -25.24 -2.67
C LEU A 233 -12.16 -24.73 -1.38
N LYS A 234 -12.36 -25.40 -0.24
CA LYS A 234 -11.58 -25.22 1.00
C LYS A 234 -10.18 -25.82 0.84
#